data_AF-A0A433HQW9-F1
#
_entry.id   AF-A0A433HQW9-F1
#
_cell.length_a   1.000
_cell.length_b   1.000
_cell.length_c   1.000
_cell.angle_alpha   90.00
_cell.angle_beta   90.00
_cell.angle_gamma   90.00
#
_symmetry.space_group_name_H-M   'P 1'
#
loop_
_entity.id
_entity.type
_entity.pdbx_description
1 polymer ?
#
loop_
_entity_poly.entity_id
_entity_poly.type
_entity_poly.pdbx_seq_one_letter_code
_entity_poly.pdbx_strand_id
1 'polypeptide(L)'
;MNELVTLARGMNPILEARVLISMAPTHPAVKETADAQELLRELSALVPSVITISEQKAYRDAMTEGRGVCELNNDKASAEIAALAGEIYGDRNG
;
A
#
# COMPACT_ATOMS: atom_id res chain seq x y z
N MET A 1 -10.32 -12.96 6.96
CA MET A 1 -9.58 -12.46 5.78
C MET A 1 -8.60 -13.49 5.23
N ASN A 2 -7.78 -14.13 6.07
CA ASN A 2 -6.91 -15.25 5.69
C ASN A 2 -7.68 -16.37 4.94
N GLU A 3 -8.81 -16.82 5.47
CA GLU A 3 -9.66 -17.87 4.85
C GLU A 3 -10.19 -17.49 3.45
N LEU A 4 -10.52 -16.22 3.22
CA LEU A 4 -11.04 -15.75 1.93
C LEU A 4 -9.95 -15.82 0.84
N VAL A 5 -8.72 -15.42 1.19
CA VAL A 5 -7.57 -15.54 0.28
C VAL A 5 -7.28 -17.00 -0.03
N THR A 6 -7.34 -17.88 0.97
CA THR A 6 -7.17 -19.32 0.79
C THR A 6 -8.22 -19.91 -0.16
N LEU A 7 -9.49 -19.54 0.02
CA LEU A 7 -10.57 -19.97 -0.88
C LEU A 7 -10.34 -19.47 -2.32
N ALA A 8 -10.01 -18.19 -2.49
CA ALA A 8 -9.76 -17.60 -3.79
C ALA A 8 -8.56 -18.26 -4.50
N ARG A 9 -7.50 -18.62 -3.77
CA ARG A 9 -6.36 -19.38 -4.30
C ARG A 9 -6.71 -20.81 -4.72
N GLY A 10 -7.74 -21.41 -4.12
CA GLY A 10 -8.28 -22.69 -4.58
C GLY A 10 -8.84 -22.62 -6.00
N MET A 11 -9.30 -21.44 -6.45
CA MET A 11 -9.80 -21.20 -7.81
C MET A 11 -8.73 -20.60 -8.74
N ASN A 12 -7.86 -19.76 -8.20
CA ASN A 12 -6.76 -19.12 -8.93
C ASN A 12 -5.44 -19.30 -8.14
N PRO A 13 -4.69 -20.39 -8.39
CA PRO A 13 -3.48 -20.68 -7.61
C PRO A 13 -2.38 -19.62 -7.71
N ILE A 14 -2.38 -18.81 -8.78
CA ILE A 14 -1.41 -17.72 -9.00
C ILE A 14 -1.89 -16.39 -8.42
N LEU A 15 -2.98 -16.37 -7.64
CA LEU A 15 -3.48 -15.15 -6.99
C LEU A 15 -2.52 -14.67 -5.91
N GLU A 16 -1.93 -13.50 -6.16
CA GLU A 16 -1.18 -12.74 -5.18
C GLU A 16 -2.12 -11.82 -4.38
N ALA A 17 -2.05 -11.93 -3.05
CA ALA A 17 -2.81 -11.09 -2.13
C ALA A 17 -1.84 -10.35 -1.22
N ARG A 18 -1.89 -9.01 -1.26
CA ARG A 18 -1.00 -8.14 -0.51
C ARG A 18 -1.78 -7.20 0.42
N VAL A 19 -1.09 -6.69 1.44
CA VAL A 19 -1.66 -5.70 2.38
C VAL A 19 -0.87 -4.41 2.28
N LEU A 20 -1.57 -3.31 2.05
CA LEU A 20 -1.00 -1.97 2.00
C LEU A 20 -1.36 -1.20 3.27
N ILE A 21 -0.36 -0.60 3.92
CA ILE A 21 -0.62 0.39 4.97
C ILE A 21 -0.85 1.73 4.30
N SER A 22 -2.07 2.24 4.45
CA SER A 22 -2.45 3.58 4.03
C SER A 22 -2.60 4.53 5.22
N MET A 23 -2.49 5.84 4.96
CA MET A 23 -2.62 6.88 5.99
C MET A 23 -1.60 6.74 7.12
N ALA A 24 -0.39 6.32 6.80
CA ALA A 24 0.67 6.19 7.79
C ALA A 24 1.08 7.56 8.34
N PRO A 25 1.26 7.70 9.67
CA PRO A 25 1.75 8.93 10.27
C PRO A 25 3.11 9.34 9.69
N THR A 26 3.27 10.63 9.38
CA THR A 26 4.55 11.15 8.87
C THR A 26 5.55 11.53 9.96
N HIS A 27 5.09 11.63 11.21
CA HIS A 27 5.92 12.07 12.31
C HIS A 27 6.79 10.90 12.82
N PRO A 28 8.13 11.02 12.82
CA PRO A 28 9.04 9.89 13.06
C PRO A 28 8.96 9.29 14.47
N ALA A 29 8.45 10.04 15.45
CA ALA A 29 8.25 9.53 16.82
C ALA A 29 7.00 8.63 16.96
N VAL A 30 6.10 8.61 15.98
CA VAL A 30 4.88 7.79 16.00
C VAL A 30 5.22 6.40 15.48
N LYS A 31 4.90 5.36 16.27
CA LYS A 31 5.28 3.97 15.98
C LYS A 31 4.18 3.13 15.33
N GLU A 32 2.99 3.68 15.14
CA GLU A 32 1.82 2.95 14.64
C GLU A 32 2.08 2.18 13.34
N THR A 33 2.84 2.77 12.40
CA THR A 33 3.23 2.08 11.16
C THR A 33 4.07 0.85 11.43
N ALA A 34 5.05 0.95 12.34
CA ALA A 34 5.93 -0.16 12.68
C ALA A 34 5.17 -1.26 13.45
N ASP A 35 4.34 -0.87 14.41
CA ASP A 35 3.52 -1.80 15.20
C ASP A 35 2.52 -2.54 14.27
N ALA A 36 1.92 -1.84 13.30
CA ALA A 36 1.06 -2.44 12.29
C ALA A 36 1.83 -3.40 11.37
N GLN A 37 3.04 -3.03 10.93
CA GLN A 37 3.89 -3.93 10.13
C GLN A 37 4.26 -5.20 10.90
N GLU A 38 4.53 -5.11 12.20
CA GLU A 38 4.81 -6.28 13.04
C GLU A 38 3.60 -7.19 13.15
N LEU A 39 2.41 -6.65 13.44
CA LEU A 39 1.16 -7.41 13.49
C LEU A 39 0.87 -8.12 12.16
N LEU A 40 1.11 -7.45 11.03
CA LEU A 40 0.85 -8.01 9.71
C LEU A 40 1.77 -9.18 9.35
N ARG A 41 2.97 -9.29 9.97
CA ARG A 41 3.87 -10.43 9.77
C ARG A 41 3.31 -11.74 10.34
N GLU A 42 2.34 -11.67 11.25
CA GLU A 42 1.67 -12.84 11.80
C GLU A 42 0.64 -13.45 10.82
N LEU A 43 0.25 -12.71 9.77
CA LEU A 43 -0.74 -13.16 8.78
C LEU A 43 -0.08 -13.98 7.66
N SER A 44 -0.25 -15.30 7.69
CA SER A 44 0.44 -16.22 6.77
C SER A 44 -0.01 -16.20 5.30
N ALA A 45 -1.26 -15.81 4.99
CA ALA A 45 -1.73 -15.79 3.60
C ALA A 45 -1.58 -14.46 2.87
N LEU A 46 -1.28 -13.39 3.60
CA LEU A 46 -1.17 -12.04 3.09
C LEU A 46 0.30 -11.62 3.12
N VAL A 47 0.78 -11.02 2.03
CA VAL A 47 2.14 -10.47 1.98
C VAL A 47 2.04 -8.95 2.21
N PRO A 48 2.65 -8.39 3.27
CA PRO A 48 2.70 -6.94 3.43
C PRO A 48 3.45 -6.30 2.26
N SER A 49 2.89 -5.24 1.68
CA SER A 49 3.59 -4.38 0.73
C SER A 49 4.79 -3.73 1.43
N VAL A 50 5.88 -3.55 0.69
CA VAL A 50 7.05 -2.79 1.18
C VAL A 50 6.81 -1.29 1.11
N ILE A 51 5.77 -0.87 0.40
CA ILE A 51 5.34 0.51 0.26
C ILE A 51 4.33 0.86 1.35
N THR A 52 4.45 2.07 1.87
CA THR A 52 3.49 2.67 2.80
C THR A 52 3.04 3.99 2.21
N ILE A 53 1.73 4.27 2.26
CA ILE A 53 1.18 5.55 1.82
C ILE A 53 0.97 6.46 3.03
N SER A 54 1.62 7.62 3.03
CA SER A 54 1.59 8.54 4.16
C SER A 54 0.28 9.34 4.24
N GLU A 55 -0.13 9.70 5.45
CA GLU A 55 -1.16 10.71 5.67
C GLU A 55 -0.56 12.10 5.43
N GLN A 56 -0.80 12.67 4.25
CA GLN A 56 -0.32 14.00 3.88
C GLN A 56 -1.37 14.80 3.14
N LYS A 57 -1.32 16.12 3.34
CA LYS A 57 -2.30 17.08 2.80
C LYS A 57 -2.52 16.91 1.28
N ALA A 58 -1.46 16.59 0.53
CA ALA A 58 -1.53 16.43 -0.92
C ALA A 58 -2.60 15.44 -1.39
N TYR A 59 -2.81 14.32 -0.68
CA TYR A 59 -3.87 13.37 -1.05
C TYR A 59 -5.27 13.96 -0.86
N ARG A 60 -5.47 14.80 0.17
CA ARG A 60 -6.75 15.49 0.41
C ARG A 60 -6.98 16.64 -0.56
N ASP A 61 -5.94 17.38 -0.88
CA ASP A 61 -5.99 18.45 -1.89
C ASP A 61 -6.38 17.84 -3.25
N ALA A 62 -5.73 16.74 -3.65
CA ALA A 62 -6.03 16.03 -4.89
C ALA A 62 -7.50 15.58 -4.93
N MET A 63 -7.97 14.96 -3.85
CA MET A 63 -9.37 14.53 -3.71
C MET A 63 -10.35 15.70 -3.83
N THR A 64 -10.05 16.84 -3.19
CA THR A 64 -10.91 18.05 -3.23
C THR A 64 -10.99 18.64 -4.63
N GLU A 65 -9.91 18.54 -5.40
CA GLU A 65 -9.82 19.05 -6.77
C GLU A 65 -10.25 18.03 -7.84
N GLY A 66 -10.66 16.82 -7.45
CA GLY A 66 -11.07 15.76 -8.36
C GLY A 66 -9.92 15.19 -9.20
N ARG A 67 -8.69 15.26 -8.69
CA ARG A 67 -7.46 14.81 -9.35
C ARG A 67 -6.78 13.68 -8.57
N GLY A 68 -5.89 12.95 -9.24
CA GLY A 68 -4.89 12.11 -8.61
C GLY A 68 -3.74 12.94 -8.04
N VAL A 69 -3.05 12.40 -7.02
CA VAL A 69 -1.94 13.12 -6.38
C VAL A 69 -0.75 13.36 -7.33
N CYS A 70 -0.59 12.49 -8.34
CA CYS A 70 0.42 12.61 -9.39
C CYS A 70 0.17 13.78 -10.35
N GLU A 71 -1.04 14.36 -10.31
CA GLU A 71 -1.41 15.56 -11.08
C GLU A 71 -1.24 16.84 -10.25
N LEU A 72 -0.70 16.73 -9.02
CA LEU A 72 -0.32 17.86 -8.18
C LEU A 72 1.20 18.05 -8.17
N ASN A 73 1.63 19.24 -7.76
CA ASN A 73 3.04 19.54 -7.51
C ASN A 73 3.46 19.05 -6.12
N ASN A 74 3.44 17.73 -5.91
CA ASN A 74 3.96 17.10 -4.69
C ASN A 74 4.79 15.85 -5.02
N ASP A 75 6.11 16.02 -5.07
CA ASP A 75 7.05 14.97 -5.47
C ASP A 75 7.03 13.77 -4.53
N LYS A 76 6.91 14.02 -3.22
CA LYS A 76 6.90 12.95 -2.21
C LYS A 76 5.68 12.06 -2.38
N ALA A 77 4.49 12.65 -2.49
CA ALA A 77 3.25 11.91 -2.67
C ALA A 77 3.20 11.16 -4.00
N SER A 78 3.67 11.81 -5.06
CA SER A 78 3.75 11.20 -6.38
C SER A 78 4.73 10.02 -6.39
N ALA A 79 5.86 10.13 -5.68
CA ALA A 79 6.83 9.05 -5.54
C ALA A 79 6.27 7.84 -4.79
N GLU A 80 5.45 8.03 -3.74
CA GLU A 80 4.77 6.93 -3.05
C GLU A 80 3.85 6.13 -3.98
N ILE A 81 3.03 6.83 -4.79
CA ILE A 81 2.14 6.17 -5.77
C ILE A 81 2.94 5.53 -6.90
N ALA A 82 4.00 6.17 -7.38
CA ALA A 82 4.89 5.59 -8.40
C ALA A 82 5.59 4.32 -7.88
N ALA A 83 6.02 4.31 -6.61
CA ALA A 83 6.61 3.12 -5.99
C ALA A 83 5.59 1.98 -5.83
N LEU A 84 4.36 2.29 -5.43
CA LEU A 84 3.27 1.30 -5.37
C LEU A 84 2.94 0.75 -6.76
N ALA A 85 2.89 1.60 -7.79
CA ALA A 85 2.69 1.16 -9.17
C ALA A 85 3.86 0.27 -9.63
N GLY A 86 5.10 0.61 -9.26
CA GLY A 86 6.27 -0.24 -9.48
C GLY A 86 6.13 -1.61 -8.82
N GLU A 87 5.64 -1.68 -7.58
CA GLU A 87 5.41 -2.95 -6.90
C GLU A 87 4.31 -3.80 -7.58
N ILE A 88 3.22 -3.18 -8.05
CA ILE A 88 2.08 -3.88 -8.65
C ILE A 88 2.37 -4.34 -10.09
N TYR A 89 3.06 -3.51 -10.88
CA TYR A 89 3.26 -3.74 -12.31
C TYR A 89 4.69 -4.15 -12.69
N GLY A 90 5.69 -3.82 -11.86
CA GLY A 90 7.11 -4.04 -12.13
C GLY A 90 7.58 -5.48 -11.92
N ASP A 91 6.89 -6.26 -11.08
CA ASP A 91 7.19 -7.68 -10.84
C ASP A 91 6.71 -8.61 -11.98
N ARG A 92 6.09 -8.07 -13.04
CA ARG A 92 5.54 -8.86 -14.17
C ARG A 92 6.52 -9.10 -15.34
N ASN A 93 7.81 -9.14 -15.07
CA ASN A 93 8.80 -9.57 -16.05
C ASN A 93 9.23 -11.02 -15.79
N GLY A 94 8.50 -11.96 -16.41
CA GLY A 94 9.00 -13.30 -16.78
C GLY A 94 8.97 -14.37 -15.68
#